data_AF-A0A4R7DKQ3-F1
#
_entry.id   AF-A0A4R7DKQ3-F1
#
_cell.length_a   1.000
_cell.length_b   1.000
_cell.length_c   1.000
_cell.angle_alpha   90.00
_cell.angle_beta   90.00
_cell.angle_gamma   90.00
#
_symmetry.space_group_name_H-M   'P 1'
#
loop_
_entity.id
_entity.type
_entity.pdbx_description
1 polymer ?
#
loop_
_entity_poly.entity_id
_entity_poly.type
_entity_poly.pdbx_seq_one_letter_code
_entity_poly.pdbx_strand_id
1 'polypeptide(L)'
;MGNWDGAIFRSIGWVLLLGVGYSFYEIGIPVFMYPIQDFLALFGWVASVYLALSVVGWLTIGLPFHWAICKWSKPKYLYYLLPGALIVFAIATFGGLETGIVFGVAATLQALIFRFYVFKSKKYNNRLE
;
A
#
# COMPACT_ATOMS: atom_id res chain seq x y z
N MET A 1 4.43 -2.03 -21.26
CA MET A 1 3.97 -1.67 -19.89
C MET A 1 4.26 -2.92 -19.04
N GLY A 2 4.97 -2.82 -17.90
CA GLY A 2 5.53 -3.99 -17.19
C GLY A 2 4.48 -4.97 -16.64
N ASN A 3 4.85 -5.94 -15.79
CA ASN A 3 3.84 -6.75 -15.08
C ASN A 3 3.29 -5.96 -13.87
N TRP A 4 2.13 -5.33 -14.05
CA TRP A 4 1.50 -4.44 -13.05
C TRP A 4 0.82 -5.24 -11.96
N ASP A 5 0.09 -6.28 -12.36
CA ASP A 5 -0.71 -7.11 -11.46
C ASP A 5 0.21 -7.75 -10.41
N GLY A 6 1.30 -8.38 -10.86
CA GLY A 6 2.29 -8.97 -9.96
C GLY A 6 3.01 -7.94 -9.08
N ALA A 7 3.18 -6.70 -9.55
CA ALA A 7 3.80 -5.64 -8.75
C ALA A 7 2.85 -5.09 -7.67
N ILE A 8 1.55 -5.02 -7.95
CA ILE A 8 0.50 -4.59 -7.00
C ILE A 8 0.35 -5.62 -5.89
N PHE A 9 0.20 -6.90 -6.22
CA PHE A 9 0.06 -7.93 -5.19
C PHE A 9 1.28 -7.97 -4.25
N ARG A 10 2.48 -7.82 -4.80
CA ARG A 10 3.71 -7.75 -4.00
C ARG A 10 3.74 -6.51 -3.12
N SER A 11 3.39 -5.33 -3.64
CA SER A 11 3.41 -4.11 -2.83
C SER A 11 2.41 -4.15 -1.68
N ILE A 12 1.20 -4.65 -1.93
CA ILE A 12 0.19 -4.85 -0.89
C ILE A 12 0.69 -5.84 0.17
N GLY A 13 1.22 -6.99 -0.26
CA GLY A 13 1.71 -8.03 0.65
C GLY A 13 2.85 -7.55 1.57
N TRP A 14 3.80 -6.77 1.03
CA TRP A 14 4.91 -6.24 1.84
C TRP A 14 4.47 -5.26 2.93
N VAL A 15 3.40 -4.49 2.69
CA VAL A 15 2.95 -3.45 3.61
C VAL A 15 1.78 -3.91 4.48
N LEU A 16 1.18 -5.06 4.18
CA LEU A 16 0.07 -5.64 4.94
C LEU A 16 0.39 -5.83 6.42
N LEU A 17 1.58 -6.36 6.74
CA LEU A 17 1.99 -6.55 8.14
C LEU A 17 2.08 -5.24 8.91
N LEU A 18 2.46 -4.15 8.24
CA LEU A 18 2.53 -2.81 8.85
C LEU A 18 1.12 -2.30 9.17
N GLY A 19 0.21 -2.36 8.19
CA GLY A 19 -1.18 -1.91 8.38
C GLY A 19 -1.94 -2.73 9.43
N VAL A 20 -1.77 -4.04 9.40
CA VAL A 20 -2.36 -4.93 10.42
C VAL A 20 -1.74 -4.68 11.78
N GLY A 21 -0.40 -4.61 11.87
CA GLY A 21 0.31 -4.36 13.12
C GLY A 21 -0.10 -3.06 13.81
N TYR A 22 -0.24 -1.97 13.04
CA TYR A 22 -0.74 -0.70 13.56
C TYR A 22 -2.19 -0.80 14.06
N SER A 23 -3.05 -1.52 13.34
CA SER A 23 -4.44 -1.72 13.78
C SER A 23 -4.51 -2.44 15.12
N PHE A 24 -3.67 -3.45 15.35
CA PHE A 24 -3.59 -4.14 16.65
C PHE A 24 -3.05 -3.24 17.77
N TYR A 25 -2.11 -2.35 17.45
CA TYR A 25 -1.60 -1.35 18.39
C TYR A 25 -2.72 -0.39 18.84
N GLU A 26 -3.49 0.16 17.90
CA GLU A 26 -4.61 1.08 18.17
C GLU A 26 -5.73 0.44 18.99
N ILE A 27 -6.08 -0.83 18.71
CA ILE A 27 -7.14 -1.52 19.47
C ILE A 27 -6.65 -1.87 20.90
N GLY A 28 -5.35 -1.68 21.21
CA GLY A 28 -4.82 -1.91 22.55
C GLY A 28 -4.86 -3.38 22.99
N ILE A 29 -4.92 -4.31 22.04
CA ILE A 29 -5.13 -5.72 22.33
C ILE A 29 -3.82 -6.39 22.74
N PRO A 30 -3.73 -6.97 23.96
CA PRO A 30 -2.66 -7.89 24.29
C PRO A 30 -2.88 -9.17 23.47
N VAL A 31 -2.23 -9.23 22.31
CA VAL A 31 -2.34 -10.30 21.30
C VAL A 31 -2.14 -11.71 21.89
N PHE A 32 -1.45 -11.80 23.03
CA PHE A 32 -1.13 -13.04 23.74
C PHE A 32 -2.13 -13.43 24.84
N MET A 33 -3.17 -12.63 25.12
CA MET A 33 -4.17 -12.94 26.16
C MET A 33 -5.46 -13.57 25.60
N TYR A 34 -5.66 -13.54 24.29
CA TYR A 34 -6.86 -14.09 23.67
C TYR A 34 -6.69 -15.57 23.25
N PRO A 35 -7.78 -16.36 23.30
CA PRO A 35 -7.83 -17.63 22.60
C PRO A 35 -7.42 -17.47 21.13
N ILE A 36 -6.63 -18.41 20.61
CA ILE A 36 -6.08 -18.33 19.24
C ILE A 36 -7.15 -18.15 18.16
N GLN A 37 -8.36 -18.69 18.39
CA GLN A 37 -9.52 -18.55 17.52
C GLN A 37 -9.99 -17.09 17.39
N ASP A 38 -10.04 -16.34 18.48
CA ASP A 38 -10.49 -14.94 18.49
C ASP A 38 -9.44 -14.05 17.83
N PHE A 39 -8.15 -14.34 18.09
CA PHE A 39 -7.04 -13.68 17.40
C PHE A 39 -7.12 -13.87 15.89
N LEU A 40 -7.32 -15.11 15.41
CA LEU A 40 -7.41 -15.40 13.98
C LEU A 40 -8.62 -14.71 13.33
N ALA A 41 -9.77 -14.68 14.02
CA ALA A 41 -10.95 -13.98 13.54
C ALA A 41 -10.70 -12.47 13.39
N LEU A 42 -10.11 -11.84 14.41
CA LEU A 42 -9.79 -10.41 14.37
C LEU A 42 -8.72 -10.10 13.33
N PHE A 43 -7.65 -10.89 13.26
CA PHE A 43 -6.61 -10.75 12.25
C PHE A 43 -7.21 -10.84 10.84
N GLY A 44 -8.05 -11.84 10.59
CA GLY A 44 -8.74 -12.03 9.32
C GLY A 44 -9.61 -10.83 8.96
N TRP A 45 -10.35 -10.29 9.92
CA TRP A 45 -11.18 -9.09 9.74
C TRP A 45 -10.34 -7.86 9.36
N VAL A 46 -9.32 -7.54 10.17
CA VAL A 46 -8.44 -6.38 9.95
C VAL A 46 -7.69 -6.50 8.62
N ALA A 47 -7.14 -7.68 8.33
CA ALA A 47 -6.45 -7.94 7.07
C ALA A 47 -7.40 -7.79 5.86
N SER A 48 -8.64 -8.27 5.97
CA SER A 48 -9.63 -8.15 4.88
C SER A 48 -9.98 -6.69 4.59
N VAL A 49 -10.21 -5.88 5.64
CA VAL A 49 -10.47 -4.44 5.49
C VAL A 49 -9.27 -3.74 4.86
N TYR A 50 -8.06 -4.03 5.33
CA TYR A 50 -6.83 -3.47 4.76
C TYR A 50 -6.66 -3.83 3.28
N LEU A 51 -6.91 -5.09 2.91
CA LEU A 51 -6.83 -5.55 1.53
C LEU A 51 -7.84 -4.83 0.64
N ALA A 52 -9.09 -4.71 1.10
CA ALA A 52 -10.14 -3.99 0.37
C ALA A 52 -9.74 -2.52 0.14
N LEU A 53 -9.29 -1.83 1.19
CA LEU A 53 -8.84 -0.44 1.09
C LEU A 53 -7.62 -0.29 0.17
N SER A 54 -6.66 -1.21 0.23
CA SER A 54 -5.48 -1.20 -0.65
C SER A 54 -5.86 -1.37 -2.11
N VAL A 55 -6.77 -2.31 -2.42
CA VAL A 55 -7.28 -2.51 -3.79
C VAL A 55 -8.02 -1.27 -4.28
N VAL A 56 -8.91 -0.69 -3.46
CA VAL A 56 -9.63 0.55 -3.81
C VAL A 56 -8.66 1.71 -4.03
N GLY A 57 -7.65 1.87 -3.19
CA GLY A 57 -6.63 2.91 -3.34
C GLY A 57 -5.81 2.75 -4.62
N TRP A 58 -5.47 1.51 -5.00
CA TRP A 58 -4.83 1.23 -6.29
C TRP A 58 -5.73 1.55 -7.47
N LEU A 59 -7.01 1.18 -7.43
CA LEU A 59 -7.95 1.43 -8.52
C LEU A 59 -8.26 2.91 -8.71
N THR A 60 -8.39 3.66 -7.61
CA THR A 60 -8.83 5.07 -7.65
C THR A 60 -7.67 6.06 -7.82
N ILE A 61 -6.53 5.81 -7.14
CA ILE A 61 -5.41 6.74 -7.11
C ILE A 61 -4.18 6.12 -7.76
N GLY A 62 -3.75 4.93 -7.33
CA GLY A 62 -2.45 4.36 -7.69
C GLY A 62 -2.26 4.11 -9.19
N LEU A 63 -3.22 3.41 -9.82
CA LEU A 63 -3.18 3.07 -11.25
C LEU A 63 -3.36 4.31 -12.14
N PRO A 64 -4.38 5.17 -11.94
CA PRO A 64 -4.50 6.40 -12.73
C PRO A 64 -3.28 7.28 -12.62
N PHE A 65 -2.72 7.43 -11.41
CA PHE A 65 -1.55 8.25 -11.17
C PHE A 65 -0.29 7.68 -11.82
N HIS A 66 -0.06 6.36 -11.74
CA HIS A 66 1.05 5.74 -12.44
C HIS A 66 0.91 5.85 -13.97
N TRP A 67 -0.29 5.65 -14.51
CA TRP A 67 -0.55 5.83 -15.92
C TRP A 67 -0.27 7.27 -16.37
N ALA A 68 -0.72 8.25 -15.59
CA ALA A 68 -0.46 9.67 -15.81
C ALA A 68 1.05 9.97 -15.87
N ILE A 69 1.82 9.49 -14.88
CA ILE A 69 3.28 9.69 -14.86
C ILE A 69 3.92 9.07 -16.09
N CYS A 70 3.56 7.84 -16.45
CA CYS A 70 4.16 7.16 -17.61
C CYS A 70 3.79 7.82 -18.94
N LYS A 71 2.63 8.47 -19.02
CA LYS A 71 2.18 9.18 -20.23
C LYS A 71 2.86 10.53 -20.40
N TRP A 72 3.00 11.31 -19.32
CA TRP A 72 3.44 12.71 -19.39
C TRP A 72 4.85 12.98 -18.88
N SER A 73 5.52 12.01 -18.25
CA SER A 73 6.83 12.21 -17.63
C SER A 73 7.71 10.96 -17.63
N LYS A 74 8.97 11.14 -17.22
CA LYS A 74 9.86 10.01 -16.91
C LYS A 74 9.55 9.56 -15.47
N PRO A 75 9.20 8.29 -15.22
CA PRO A 75 8.75 7.81 -13.91
C PRO A 75 9.90 7.78 -12.88
N LYS A 76 10.16 8.93 -12.24
CA LYS A 76 11.11 9.07 -11.12
C LYS A 76 10.46 8.63 -9.81
N TYR A 77 11.27 8.17 -8.84
CA TYR A 77 10.79 7.79 -7.50
C TYR A 77 10.06 8.93 -6.80
N LEU A 78 10.51 10.18 -6.98
CA LEU A 78 9.96 11.37 -6.32
C LEU A 78 8.45 11.55 -6.59
N TYR A 79 7.97 11.21 -7.79
CA TYR A 79 6.55 11.34 -8.11
C TYR A 79 5.67 10.38 -7.29
N TYR A 80 6.20 9.23 -6.86
CA TYR A 80 5.45 8.25 -6.08
C TYR A 80 5.30 8.65 -4.59
N LEU A 81 5.94 9.75 -4.16
CA LEU A 81 5.71 10.34 -2.84
C LEU A 81 4.42 11.17 -2.79
N LEU A 82 4.00 11.73 -3.94
CA LEU A 82 2.79 12.57 -4.05
C LEU A 82 1.50 11.85 -3.66
N PRO A 83 1.20 10.61 -4.12
CA PRO A 83 -0.03 9.91 -3.72
C PRO A 83 -0.04 9.61 -2.22
N GLY A 84 1.13 9.33 -1.64
CA GLY A 84 1.29 9.17 -0.20
C GLY A 84 0.95 10.46 0.56
N ALA A 85 1.52 11.59 0.15
CA ALA A 85 1.23 12.89 0.76
C ALA A 85 -0.26 13.28 0.64
N LEU A 86 -0.90 12.96 -0.50
CA LEU A 86 -2.33 13.17 -0.70
C LEU A 86 -3.18 12.33 0.27
N ILE A 87 -2.79 11.08 0.49
CA ILE A 87 -3.45 10.21 1.47
C ILE A 87 -3.25 10.73 2.91
N VAL A 88 -2.04 11.19 3.27
CA VAL A 88 -1.80 11.83 4.57
C VAL A 88 -2.76 13.01 4.75
N PHE A 89 -2.83 13.91 3.77
CA PHE A 89 -3.67 15.09 3.84
C PHE A 89 -5.15 14.72 3.99
N ALA A 90 -5.65 13.81 3.14
CA ALA A 90 -7.04 13.38 3.17
C ALA A 90 -7.43 12.70 4.49
N ILE A 91 -6.58 11.83 5.04
CA ILE A 91 -6.90 11.16 6.30
C ILE A 91 -6.69 12.11 7.49
N ALA A 92 -5.67 12.98 7.47
CA ALA A 92 -5.44 13.93 8.54
C ALA A 92 -6.62 14.89 8.74
N THR A 93 -7.36 15.25 7.67
CA THR A 93 -8.55 16.11 7.80
C THR A 93 -9.77 15.44 8.42
N PHE A 94 -9.89 14.10 8.34
CA PHE A 94 -11.11 13.39 8.77
C PHE A 94 -10.90 12.36 9.89
N GLY A 95 -9.69 11.78 9.98
CA GLY A 95 -9.34 10.66 10.87
C GLY A 95 -8.17 10.95 11.81
N GLY A 96 -7.59 12.16 11.77
CA GLY A 96 -6.50 12.55 12.66
C GLY A 96 -5.11 12.40 12.03
N LEU A 97 -4.17 13.19 12.55
CA LEU A 97 -2.83 13.33 11.97
C LEU A 97 -2.01 12.04 12.08
N GLU A 98 -2.08 11.34 13.22
CA GLU A 98 -1.36 10.09 13.45
C GLU A 98 -1.75 9.03 12.42
N THR A 99 -3.05 8.73 12.32
CA THR A 99 -3.61 7.78 11.35
C THR A 99 -3.26 8.20 9.92
N GLY A 100 -3.34 9.50 9.61
CA GLY A 100 -2.95 10.01 8.30
C GLY A 100 -1.49 9.77 7.96
N ILE A 101 -0.57 10.00 8.90
CA ILE A 101 0.86 9.73 8.73
C ILE A 101 1.08 8.23 8.51
N VAL A 102 0.49 7.36 9.33
CA VAL A 102 0.71 5.91 9.23
C VAL A 102 0.22 5.37 7.89
N PHE A 103 -1.02 5.67 7.50
CA PHE A 103 -1.57 5.20 6.23
C PHE A 103 -0.91 5.85 5.02
N GLY A 104 -0.49 7.11 5.12
CA GLY A 104 0.24 7.78 4.06
C GLY A 104 1.66 7.23 3.86
N VAL A 105 2.37 6.89 4.95
CA VAL A 105 3.65 6.17 4.88
C VAL A 105 3.45 4.79 4.28
N ALA A 106 2.42 4.06 4.72
CA ALA A 106 2.09 2.75 4.16
C ALA A 106 1.81 2.84 2.65
N ALA A 107 0.99 3.79 2.20
CA ALA A 107 0.70 4.01 0.78
C ALA A 107 1.94 4.42 -0.01
N THR A 108 2.81 5.24 0.57
CA THR A 108 4.10 5.62 -0.04
C THR A 108 4.99 4.39 -0.23
N LEU A 109 5.12 3.55 0.79
CA LEU A 109 5.88 2.30 0.71
C LEU A 109 5.29 1.37 -0.35
N GLN A 110 3.97 1.20 -0.40
CA GLN A 110 3.31 0.42 -1.45
C GLN A 110 3.64 0.97 -2.85
N ALA A 111 3.59 2.29 -3.04
CA ALA A 111 3.89 2.94 -4.30
C ALA A 111 5.36 2.77 -4.73
N LEU A 112 6.31 2.88 -3.79
CA LEU A 112 7.74 2.68 -4.02
C LEU A 112 8.08 1.23 -4.36
N ILE A 113 7.52 0.27 -3.60
CA ILE A 113 7.70 -1.17 -3.84
C ILE A 113 7.10 -1.57 -5.19
N PHE A 114 5.90 -1.07 -5.51
CA PHE A 114 5.29 -1.27 -6.82
C PHE A 114 6.19 -0.77 -7.94
N ARG A 115 6.73 0.46 -7.83
CA ARG A 115 7.67 1.02 -8.80
C ARG A 115 8.88 0.11 -9.00
N PHE A 116 9.45 -0.37 -7.90
CA PHE A 116 10.59 -1.28 -7.94
C PHE A 116 10.25 -2.54 -8.74
N TYR A 117 9.13 -3.22 -8.45
CA TYR A 117 8.75 -4.45 -9.14
C TYR A 117 8.33 -4.25 -10.60
N VAL A 118 7.56 -3.20 -10.91
CA VAL A 118 7.05 -2.96 -12.28
C VAL A 118 8.19 -2.66 -13.26
N PHE A 119 9.21 -1.91 -12.82
CA PHE A 119 10.37 -1.62 -13.67
C PHE A 119 11.47 -2.69 -13.61
N LYS A 120 11.60 -3.44 -12.50
CA LYS A 120 12.47 -4.63 -12.45
C LYS A 120 12.00 -5.70 -13.43
N SER A 121 10.69 -5.94 -13.51
CA SER A 121 10.09 -6.84 -14.51
C SER A 121 10.37 -6.37 -15.94
N LYS A 122 10.23 -5.08 -16.23
CA LYS A 122 10.54 -4.51 -17.55
C LYS A 122 12.01 -4.69 -17.95
N LYS A 123 12.95 -4.44 -17.02
CA LYS A 123 14.40 -4.62 -17.29
C LYS A 123 14.78 -6.08 -17.54
N TYR A 124 14.03 -7.04 -16.97
CA TYR A 124 14.23 -8.46 -17.22
C TYR A 124 13.75 -8.85 -18.63
N ASN A 125 12.56 -8.39 -19.04
CA ASN A 125 12.01 -8.68 -20.38
C ASN A 125 12.90 -8.14 -21.51
N ASN A 126 13.38 -6.89 -21.39
CA ASN A 126 14.28 -6.28 -22.38
C ASN A 126 15.67 -6.93 -22.47
N ARG A 127 15.99 -7.95 -21.65
CA ARG A 127 17.27 -8.66 -21.67
C ARG A 127 17.15 -10.06 -22.29
N LEU A 128 15.93 -10.48 -22.63
CA LEU A 128 15.59 -11.77 -23.24
C LEU A 128 15.10 -11.61 -24.70
N GLU A 129 14.97 -10.36 -25.16
CA GLU A 129 14.77 -9.94 -26.55
C GLU A 129 16.10 -9.41 -27.10
#